data_AF-A0A7C1QY97-F1
#
_entry.id   AF-A0A7C1QY97-F1
#
_cell.length_a   1.000
_cell.length_b   1.000
_cell.length_c   1.000
_cell.angle_alpha   90.00
_cell.angle_beta   90.00
_cell.angle_gamma   90.00
#
_symmetry.space_group_name_H-M   'P 1'
#
loop_
_entity.id
_entity.type
_entity.pdbx_description
1 polymer ?
#
loop_
_entity_poly.entity_id
_entity_poly.type
_entity_poly.pdbx_seq_one_letter_code
_entity_poly.pdbx_strand_id
1 'polypeptide(L)'
;MKAEKEIELNTSNEKGFIKIDWGRQGGIVLAYIVILLGYYGIIANTMLYDAYGKWISFVDMDRTILSWTYTTYINNFALPALLLFFVCFLLTYKEDIPHYGIKASIWLVPILIAEGFIFNALMFGFTIDPIILRFGRIEGYIDIIILFALVISGAISGMKLKQFNAQRKSV
;
A
#
# COMPACT_ATOMS: atom_id res chain seq x y z
N MET A 1 51.09 -10.40 -16.59
CA MET A 1 51.12 -9.08 -17.27
C MET A 1 50.26 -8.93 -18.53
N LYS A 2 50.17 -9.89 -19.48
CA LYS A 2 49.19 -9.78 -20.59
C LYS A 2 47.76 -10.21 -20.21
N ALA A 3 47.63 -11.22 -19.34
CA ALA A 3 46.33 -11.73 -18.89
C ALA A 3 45.57 -10.75 -17.97
N GLU A 4 46.27 -9.94 -17.17
CA GLU A 4 45.63 -8.96 -16.28
C GLU A 4 45.02 -7.78 -17.04
N LYS A 5 45.62 -7.38 -18.17
CA LYS A 5 45.08 -6.29 -19.01
C LYS A 5 43.82 -6.67 -19.78
N GLU A 6 43.60 -7.94 -20.07
CA GLU A 6 42.35 -8.40 -20.72
C GLU A 6 41.17 -8.51 -19.74
N ILE A 7 41.44 -8.72 -18.44
CA ILE A 7 40.41 -8.79 -17.40
C ILE A 7 39.86 -7.39 -17.06
N GLU A 8 40.72 -6.35 -17.04
CA GLU A 8 40.28 -4.96 -16.84
C GLU A 8 39.48 -4.40 -18.04
N LEU A 9 39.75 -4.86 -19.26
CA LEU A 9 39.06 -4.37 -20.46
C LEU A 9 37.63 -4.91 -20.58
N ASN A 10 37.36 -6.11 -20.08
CA ASN A 10 36.01 -6.72 -20.12
C ASN A 10 35.07 -6.21 -19.03
N THR A 11 35.57 -5.59 -17.96
CA THR A 11 34.74 -5.09 -16.85
C THR A 11 34.27 -3.64 -17.04
N SER A 12 34.84 -2.87 -17.98
CA SER A 12 34.45 -1.46 -18.17
C SER A 12 33.28 -1.22 -19.15
N ASN A 13 32.84 -2.25 -19.89
CA ASN A 13 31.82 -2.12 -20.95
C ASN A 13 30.43 -2.65 -20.60
N GLU A 14 30.22 -3.21 -19.40
CA GLU A 14 28.87 -3.46 -18.88
C GLU A 14 28.29 -2.18 -18.28
N LYS A 15 28.12 -1.14 -19.10
CA LYS A 15 27.13 -0.11 -18.82
C LYS A 15 25.77 -0.74 -19.05
N GLY A 16 25.32 -1.52 -18.07
CA GLY A 16 23.95 -2.03 -17.99
C GLY A 16 23.01 -0.83 -17.94
N PHE A 17 22.54 -0.39 -19.10
CA PHE A 17 21.47 0.59 -19.19
C PHE A 17 20.27 -0.03 -18.48
N ILE A 18 19.95 0.47 -17.28
CA ILE A 18 18.78 0.05 -16.52
C ILE A 18 17.56 0.41 -17.38
N LYS A 19 17.01 -0.59 -18.07
CA LYS A 19 15.81 -0.43 -18.88
C LYS A 19 14.61 -0.39 -17.93
N ILE A 20 14.19 0.82 -17.59
CA ILE A 20 12.97 1.06 -16.81
C ILE A 20 11.77 0.69 -17.69
N ASP A 21 11.04 -0.35 -17.28
CA ASP A 21 9.76 -0.72 -17.90
C ASP A 21 8.65 0.16 -17.32
N TRP A 22 8.45 1.32 -17.95
CA TRP A 22 7.46 2.31 -17.54
C TRP A 22 6.02 1.78 -17.57
N GLY A 23 5.71 0.78 -18.39
CA GLY A 23 4.37 0.21 -18.44
C GLY A 23 4.03 -0.50 -17.13
N ARG A 24 4.92 -1.39 -16.69
CA ARG A 24 4.73 -2.15 -15.45
C ARG A 24 4.97 -1.31 -14.20
N GLN A 25 6.08 -0.59 -14.15
CA GLN A 25 6.44 0.22 -12.98
C GLN A 25 5.47 1.40 -12.79
N GLY A 26 4.98 2.01 -13.88
CA GLY A 26 4.00 3.09 -13.82
C GLY A 26 2.68 2.66 -13.18
N GLY A 27 2.21 1.43 -13.43
CA GLY A 27 1.01 0.88 -12.79
C GLY A 27 1.14 0.75 -11.27
N ILE A 28 2.31 0.29 -10.81
CA ILE A 28 2.63 0.18 -9.39
C ILE A 28 2.72 1.57 -8.74
N VAL A 29 3.42 2.52 -9.37
CA VAL A 29 3.53 3.90 -8.87
C VAL A 29 2.16 4.56 -8.78
N LEU A 30 1.31 4.39 -9.79
CA LEU A 30 -0.04 4.93 -9.76
C LEU A 30 -0.88 4.32 -8.64
N ALA A 31 -0.78 3.01 -8.41
CA ALA A 31 -1.45 2.36 -7.29
C ALA A 31 -1.00 2.94 -5.93
N TYR A 32 0.30 3.22 -5.77
CA TYR A 32 0.81 3.89 -4.57
C TYR A 32 0.22 5.29 -4.41
N ILE A 33 0.18 6.10 -5.47
CA ILE A 33 -0.41 7.45 -5.42
C ILE A 33 -1.89 7.39 -5.04
N VAL A 34 -2.65 6.43 -5.60
CA VAL A 34 -4.07 6.23 -5.27
C VAL A 34 -4.26 5.82 -3.82
N ILE A 35 -3.37 4.99 -3.28
CA ILE A 35 -3.39 4.65 -1.85
C ILE A 35 -3.06 5.88 -1.01
N LEU A 36 -1.96 6.57 -1.30
CA LEU A 36 -1.51 7.72 -0.53
C LEU A 36 -2.56 8.83 -0.49
N LEU A 37 -3.17 9.18 -1.63
CA LEU A 37 -4.16 10.25 -1.70
C LEU A 37 -5.57 9.77 -1.36
N GLY A 38 -5.96 8.58 -1.81
CA GLY A 38 -7.31 8.06 -1.62
C GLY A 38 -7.51 7.45 -0.24
N TYR A 39 -6.67 6.50 0.15
CA TYR A 39 -6.81 5.77 1.41
C TYR A 39 -6.62 6.71 2.61
N TYR A 40 -5.48 7.40 2.66
CA TYR A 40 -5.20 8.36 3.72
C TYR A 40 -6.00 9.65 3.59
N GLY A 41 -6.42 10.05 2.38
CA GLY A 41 -7.33 11.19 2.22
C GLY A 41 -8.71 10.96 2.83
N ILE A 42 -9.28 9.75 2.65
CA ILE A 42 -10.55 9.39 3.30
C ILE A 42 -10.38 9.35 4.82
N ILE A 43 -9.30 8.73 5.32
CA ILE A 43 -9.02 8.63 6.76
C ILE A 43 -8.83 10.03 7.37
N ALA A 44 -8.02 10.88 6.75
CA ALA A 44 -7.78 12.25 7.21
C ALA A 44 -9.07 13.07 7.22
N ASN A 45 -9.94 12.90 6.22
CA ASN A 45 -11.23 13.55 6.20
C ASN A 45 -12.09 13.16 7.41
N THR A 46 -12.03 11.90 7.88
CA THR A 46 -12.77 11.50 9.08
C THR A 46 -12.19 11.99 10.40
N MET A 47 -10.90 12.30 10.46
CA MET A 47 -10.31 12.89 11.65
C MET A 47 -10.78 14.34 11.88
N LEU A 48 -11.36 14.98 10.86
CA LEU A 48 -11.85 16.35 10.95
C LEU A 48 -13.25 16.47 11.57
N TYR A 49 -13.95 15.35 11.80
CA TYR A 49 -15.31 15.35 12.33
C TYR A 49 -15.41 14.57 13.64
N ASP A 50 -16.18 15.08 14.60
CA ASP A 50 -16.53 14.35 15.81
C ASP A 50 -17.66 13.31 15.56
N ALA A 51 -18.01 12.56 16.61
CA ALA A 51 -19.10 11.58 16.59
C ALA A 51 -20.49 12.17 16.28
N TYR A 52 -20.65 13.50 16.35
CA TYR A 52 -21.88 14.23 16.05
C TYR A 52 -21.83 14.94 14.69
N GLY A 53 -20.77 14.72 13.89
CA GLY A 53 -20.57 15.33 12.58
C GLY A 53 -20.16 16.80 12.62
N LYS A 54 -19.67 17.30 13.76
CA LYS A 54 -19.13 18.66 13.87
C LYS A 54 -17.64 18.67 13.56
N TRP A 55 -17.21 19.74 12.89
CA TRP A 55 -15.81 19.95 12.59
C TRP A 55 -15.01 20.20 13.87
N ILE A 56 -13.91 19.48 14.05
CA ILE A 56 -13.03 19.59 15.23
C ILE A 56 -11.66 20.17 14.87
N SER A 57 -11.08 20.90 15.83
CA SER A 57 -9.73 21.45 15.70
C SER A 57 -8.68 20.33 15.66
N PHE A 58 -7.53 20.61 15.05
CA PHE A 58 -6.40 19.68 14.99
C PHE A 58 -5.90 19.22 16.38
N VAL A 59 -6.12 20.04 17.41
CA VAL A 59 -5.70 19.73 18.79
C VAL A 59 -6.53 18.60 19.39
N ASP A 60 -7.79 18.47 18.97
CA ASP A 60 -8.77 17.52 19.53
C ASP A 60 -8.89 16.24 18.69
N MET A 61 -8.08 16.10 17.64
CA MET A 61 -8.09 14.92 16.77
C MET A 61 -7.60 13.67 17.48
N ASP A 62 -8.31 12.57 17.27
CA ASP A 62 -7.87 11.26 17.75
C ASP A 62 -6.67 10.75 16.93
N ARG A 63 -5.48 10.82 17.54
CA ARG A 63 -4.21 10.40 16.93
C ARG A 63 -4.14 8.90 16.67
N THR A 64 -4.98 8.10 17.32
CA THR A 64 -4.97 6.64 17.17
C THR A 64 -5.50 6.20 15.81
N ILE A 65 -6.32 7.02 15.14
CA ILE A 65 -6.94 6.73 13.84
C ILE A 65 -5.89 6.43 12.75
N LEU A 66 -4.75 7.14 12.74
CA LEU A 66 -3.66 6.91 11.78
C LEU A 66 -2.89 5.60 12.07
N SER A 67 -2.96 5.11 13.31
CA SER A 67 -2.37 3.85 13.72
C SER A 67 -3.33 2.68 13.57
N TRP A 68 -4.63 2.89 13.74
CA TRP A 68 -5.66 1.86 13.69
C TRP A 68 -6.71 2.23 12.67
N THR A 69 -6.29 2.20 11.41
CA THR A 69 -7.07 2.67 10.28
C THR A 69 -8.40 1.91 10.12
N TYR A 70 -8.47 0.66 10.58
CA TYR A 70 -9.70 -0.14 10.57
C TYR A 70 -10.87 0.49 11.35
N THR A 71 -10.57 1.31 12.37
CA THR A 71 -11.60 1.99 13.19
C THR A 71 -12.46 2.93 12.35
N THR A 72 -11.91 3.44 11.24
CA THR A 72 -12.61 4.36 10.33
C THR A 72 -13.50 3.64 9.31
N TYR A 73 -13.36 2.33 9.13
CA TYR A 73 -13.99 1.64 8.01
C TYR A 73 -15.51 1.70 8.10
N ILE A 74 -16.10 1.40 9.25
CA ILE A 74 -17.56 1.39 9.42
C ILE A 74 -18.13 2.80 9.17
N ASN A 75 -17.51 3.82 9.76
CA ASN A 75 -17.96 5.21 9.65
C ASN A 75 -17.86 5.76 8.21
N ASN A 76 -16.96 5.19 7.39
CA ASN A 76 -16.79 5.54 5.98
C ASN A 76 -17.45 4.56 5.02
N PHE A 77 -18.47 3.79 5.43
CA PHE A 77 -19.12 2.79 4.55
C PHE A 77 -18.13 1.80 3.91
N ALA A 78 -17.08 1.44 4.66
CA ALA A 78 -15.94 0.64 4.25
C ALA A 78 -15.15 1.19 3.05
N LEU A 79 -15.29 2.47 2.70
CA LEU A 79 -14.62 3.07 1.53
C LEU A 79 -13.09 2.90 1.53
N PRO A 80 -12.33 3.15 2.63
CA PRO A 80 -10.88 2.90 2.63
C PRO A 80 -10.55 1.43 2.37
N ALA A 81 -11.29 0.51 2.98
CA ALA A 81 -11.10 -0.93 2.81
C ALA A 81 -11.42 -1.38 1.39
N LEU A 82 -12.51 -0.88 0.80
CA LEU A 82 -12.90 -1.15 -0.59
C LEU A 82 -11.88 -0.59 -1.57
N LEU A 83 -11.39 0.63 -1.35
CA LEU A 83 -10.34 1.23 -2.17
C LEU A 83 -9.08 0.35 -2.17
N LEU A 84 -8.61 -0.05 -0.99
CA LEU A 84 -7.42 -0.91 -0.86
C LEU A 84 -7.65 -2.26 -1.56
N PHE A 85 -8.83 -2.87 -1.36
CA PHE A 85 -9.22 -4.10 -2.04
C PHE A 85 -9.18 -3.94 -3.56
N PHE A 86 -9.80 -2.89 -4.10
CA PHE A 86 -9.86 -2.63 -5.55
C PHE A 86 -8.49 -2.33 -6.15
N VAL A 87 -7.63 -1.59 -5.45
CA VAL A 87 -6.26 -1.33 -5.92
C VAL A 87 -5.46 -2.64 -6.01
N CYS A 88 -5.51 -3.49 -4.98
CA CYS A 88 -4.83 -4.80 -4.98
C CYS A 88 -5.40 -5.74 -6.05
N PHE A 89 -6.72 -5.71 -6.25
CA PHE A 89 -7.42 -6.43 -7.30
C PHE A 89 -6.93 -6.01 -8.69
N LEU A 90 -6.91 -4.70 -8.98
CA LEU A 90 -6.51 -4.17 -10.27
C LEU A 90 -5.02 -4.39 -10.54
N LEU A 91 -4.17 -4.23 -9.53
CA LEU A 91 -2.74 -4.56 -9.62
C LEU A 91 -2.57 -6.02 -10.04
N THR A 92 -3.22 -6.95 -9.36
CA THR A 92 -3.08 -8.37 -9.68
C THR A 92 -3.71 -8.76 -11.02
N TYR A 93 -4.85 -8.14 -11.36
CA TYR A 93 -5.55 -8.43 -12.61
C TYR A 93 -4.76 -7.95 -13.85
N LYS A 94 -4.11 -6.77 -13.76
CA LYS A 94 -3.35 -6.20 -14.87
C LYS A 94 -2.01 -6.88 -15.10
N GLU A 95 -1.39 -7.46 -14.07
CA GLU A 95 -0.07 -8.07 -14.23
C GLU A 95 -0.11 -9.36 -15.02
N ASP A 96 0.81 -9.50 -15.98
CA ASP A 96 0.94 -10.68 -16.85
C ASP A 96 0.98 -11.97 -16.06
N ILE A 97 1.81 -12.01 -15.02
CA ILE A 97 1.94 -13.12 -14.07
C ILE A 97 1.31 -12.70 -12.73
N PRO A 98 0.15 -13.27 -12.35
CA PRO A 98 -0.58 -12.84 -11.15
C PRO A 98 0.21 -12.92 -9.84
N HIS A 99 1.17 -13.84 -9.74
CA HIS A 99 2.02 -13.96 -8.55
C HIS A 99 2.87 -12.70 -8.27
N TYR A 100 3.28 -11.97 -9.31
CA TYR A 100 3.97 -10.68 -9.11
C TYR A 100 3.02 -9.61 -8.57
N GLY A 101 1.77 -9.58 -9.05
CA GLY A 101 0.74 -8.68 -8.54
C GLY A 101 0.39 -8.96 -7.07
N ILE A 102 0.31 -10.23 -6.67
CA ILE A 102 0.11 -10.62 -5.25
C ILE A 102 1.31 -10.16 -4.41
N LYS A 103 2.54 -10.39 -4.87
CA LYS A 103 3.75 -9.94 -4.17
C LYS A 103 3.78 -8.42 -4.01
N ALA A 104 3.47 -7.67 -5.06
CA ALA A 104 3.40 -6.22 -5.02
C ALA A 104 2.30 -5.74 -4.05
N SER A 105 1.14 -6.39 -4.07
CA SER A 105 0.03 -6.08 -3.16
C SER A 105 0.44 -6.28 -1.70
N ILE A 106 1.11 -7.39 -1.36
CA ILE A 106 1.62 -7.67 -0.01
C ILE A 106 2.59 -6.57 0.47
N TRP A 107 3.43 -6.05 -0.43
CA TRP A 107 4.35 -4.94 -0.10
C TRP A 107 3.63 -3.63 0.21
N LEU A 108 2.35 -3.47 -0.13
CA LEU A 108 1.57 -2.30 0.24
C LEU A 108 1.35 -2.21 1.75
N VAL A 109 1.28 -3.33 2.48
CA VAL A 109 1.02 -3.31 3.93
C VAL A 109 2.11 -2.57 4.72
N PRO A 110 3.41 -2.91 4.61
CA PRO A 110 4.46 -2.17 5.31
C PRO A 110 4.54 -0.71 4.83
N ILE A 111 4.21 -0.42 3.57
CA ILE A 111 4.19 0.95 3.04
C ILE A 111 3.05 1.76 3.66
N LEU A 112 1.85 1.20 3.77
CA LEU A 112 0.73 1.81 4.50
C LEU A 112 1.11 2.10 5.95
N ILE A 113 1.72 1.13 6.65
CA ILE A 113 2.16 1.35 8.05
C ILE A 113 3.16 2.51 8.14
N ALA A 114 4.14 2.55 7.24
CA ALA A 114 5.14 3.62 7.19
C ALA A 114 4.49 4.98 6.86
N GLU A 115 3.55 5.02 5.91
CA GLU A 115 2.77 6.22 5.58
C GLU A 115 1.97 6.71 6.80
N GLY A 116 1.33 5.82 7.54
CA GLY A 116 0.64 6.18 8.79
C GLY A 116 1.55 6.86 9.81
N PHE A 117 2.81 6.40 9.92
CA PHE A 117 3.81 7.05 10.76
C PHE A 117 4.24 8.41 10.20
N ILE A 118 4.43 8.51 8.88
CA ILE A 118 4.78 9.79 8.22
C ILE A 118 3.66 10.81 8.41
N PHE A 119 2.40 10.44 8.15
CA PHE A 119 1.26 11.32 8.35
C PHE A 119 1.10 11.74 9.81
N ASN A 120 1.30 10.81 10.76
CA ASN A 120 1.28 11.17 12.17
C ASN A 120 2.38 12.18 12.52
N ALA A 121 3.60 11.96 12.03
CA ALA A 121 4.71 12.89 12.25
C ALA A 121 4.48 14.27 11.60
N LEU A 122 3.87 14.31 10.41
CA LEU A 122 3.52 15.56 9.73
C LEU A 122 2.41 16.33 10.45
N MET A 123 1.41 15.64 11.00
CA MET A 123 0.26 16.27 11.66
C MET A 123 0.52 16.66 13.12
N PHE A 124 1.24 15.82 13.86
CA PHE A 124 1.38 15.95 15.33
C PHE A 124 2.83 16.14 15.79
N GLY A 125 3.79 16.14 14.86
CA GLY A 125 5.23 16.21 15.14
C GLY A 125 5.87 14.83 15.35
N PHE A 126 7.20 14.78 15.35
CA PHE A 126 7.94 13.54 15.54
C PHE A 126 7.83 13.05 16.99
N THR A 127 7.08 11.97 17.20
CA THR A 127 7.00 11.27 18.50
C THR A 127 7.11 9.76 18.31
N ILE A 128 7.40 9.04 19.40
CA ILE A 128 7.47 7.56 19.40
C ILE A 128 6.09 6.91 19.57
N ASP A 129 5.05 7.71 19.87
CA ASP A 129 3.71 7.22 20.16
C ASP A 129 3.13 6.32 19.05
N PRO A 130 3.29 6.62 17.74
CA PRO A 130 2.75 5.76 16.69
C PRO A 130 3.36 4.34 16.71
N ILE A 131 4.63 4.22 17.07
CA ILE A 131 5.31 2.92 17.19
C ILE A 131 4.71 2.14 18.37
N ILE A 132 4.50 2.80 19.51
CA ILE A 132 3.88 2.20 20.70
C ILE A 132 2.43 1.81 20.41
N LEU A 133 1.66 2.65 19.73
CA LEU A 133 0.28 2.35 19.33
C LEU A 133 0.20 1.18 18.34
N ARG A 134 1.18 1.06 17.44
CA ARG A 134 1.20 0.01 16.42
C ARG A 134 1.68 -1.35 16.95
N PHE A 135 2.71 -1.37 17.78
CA PHE A 135 3.38 -2.62 18.21
C PHE A 135 3.27 -2.91 19.71
N GLY A 136 2.91 -1.92 20.52
CA GLY A 136 2.73 -2.09 21.97
C GLY A 136 1.27 -2.40 22.39
N ARG A 137 0.33 -2.42 21.44
CA ARG A 137 -1.11 -2.60 21.70
C ARG A 137 -1.74 -3.63 20.76
N ILE A 138 -2.73 -4.37 21.25
CA ILE A 138 -3.37 -5.47 20.50
C ILE A 138 -4.12 -4.96 19.27
N GLU A 139 -4.69 -3.75 19.37
CA GLU A 139 -5.39 -3.05 18.30
C GLU A 139 -4.48 -2.81 17.08
N GLY A 140 -3.19 -2.55 17.32
CA GLY A 140 -2.21 -2.40 16.25
C GLY A 140 -1.97 -3.70 15.47
N TYR A 141 -1.93 -4.84 16.15
CA TYR A 141 -1.84 -6.15 15.51
C TYR A 141 -3.12 -6.54 14.78
N ILE A 142 -4.30 -6.19 15.34
CA ILE A 142 -5.59 -6.38 14.68
C ILE A 142 -5.63 -5.59 13.36
N ASP A 143 -5.20 -4.32 13.37
CA ASP A 143 -5.13 -3.51 12.15
C ASP A 143 -4.22 -4.16 11.09
N ILE A 144 -3.03 -4.65 11.49
CA ILE A 144 -2.10 -5.34 10.58
C ILE A 144 -2.77 -6.57 9.95
N ILE A 145 -3.46 -7.40 10.74
CA ILE A 145 -4.17 -8.59 10.25
C ILE A 145 -5.26 -8.19 9.25
N ILE A 146 -6.03 -7.15 9.55
CA ILE A 146 -7.09 -6.64 8.66
C ILE A 146 -6.50 -6.13 7.35
N LEU A 147 -5.39 -5.37 7.40
CA LEU A 147 -4.69 -4.89 6.21
C LEU A 147 -4.23 -6.05 5.32
N PHE A 148 -3.60 -7.08 5.91
CA PHE A 148 -3.20 -8.27 5.16
C PHE A 148 -4.40 -9.00 4.56
N ALA A 149 -5.49 -9.18 5.32
CA ALA A 149 -6.69 -9.83 4.85
C ALA A 149 -7.31 -9.09 3.64
N LEU A 150 -7.39 -7.77 3.68
CA LEU A 150 -7.89 -6.94 2.58
C LEU A 150 -7.00 -7.02 1.34
N VAL A 151 -5.70 -6.87 1.53
CA VAL A 151 -4.70 -6.93 0.45
C VAL A 151 -4.72 -8.30 -0.23
N ILE A 152 -4.70 -9.38 0.54
CA ILE A 152 -4.69 -10.75 0.02
C ILE A 152 -6.02 -11.08 -0.66
N SER A 153 -7.15 -10.71 -0.06
CA SER A 153 -8.47 -10.97 -0.66
C SER A 153 -8.65 -10.23 -1.99
N GLY A 154 -8.24 -8.96 -2.09
CA GLY A 154 -8.22 -8.20 -3.34
C GLY A 154 -7.34 -8.86 -4.40
N ALA A 155 -6.11 -9.20 -4.04
CA ALA A 155 -5.15 -9.81 -4.96
C ALA A 155 -5.60 -11.20 -5.47
N ILE A 156 -6.09 -12.08 -4.58
CA ILE A 156 -6.62 -13.40 -4.97
C ILE A 156 -7.84 -13.25 -5.89
N SER A 157 -8.72 -12.29 -5.60
CA SER A 157 -9.90 -12.03 -6.43
C SER A 157 -9.50 -11.60 -7.85
N GLY A 158 -8.48 -10.74 -7.99
CA GLY A 158 -7.93 -10.32 -9.27
C GLY A 158 -7.35 -11.50 -10.07
N MET A 159 -6.57 -12.37 -9.39
CA MET A 159 -6.02 -13.58 -10.00
C MET A 159 -7.12 -14.53 -10.49
N LYS A 160 -8.13 -14.81 -9.66
CA LYS A 160 -9.23 -15.72 -10.00
C LYS A 160 -10.03 -15.23 -11.20
N LEU A 161 -10.36 -13.93 -11.24
CA LEU A 161 -11.07 -13.36 -12.39
C LEU A 161 -10.23 -13.41 -13.67
N LYS A 162 -8.92 -13.18 -13.57
CA LYS A 162 -8.01 -13.31 -14.72
C LYS A 162 -7.98 -14.75 -15.26
N GLN A 163 -7.86 -15.74 -14.38
CA GLN A 163 -7.88 -17.16 -14.75
C GLN A 163 -9.20 -17.55 -15.43
N PHE A 164 -10.33 -17.09 -14.90
CA PHE A 164 -11.66 -17.33 -15.48
C PHE A 164 -11.79 -16.75 -16.89
N ASN A 165 -11.33 -15.52 -17.10
CA ASN A 165 -11.37 -14.89 -18.43
C ASN A 165 -10.43 -15.56 -19.44
N ALA A 166 -9.28 -16.07 -19.01
CA ALA A 166 -8.38 -16.83 -19.87
C ALA A 166 -9.02 -18.15 -20.32
N GLN A 167 -9.66 -18.89 -19.40
CA GLN A 167 -10.37 -20.13 -19.71
C GLN A 167 -11.54 -19.91 -20.69
N ARG A 168 -12.29 -18.81 -20.54
CA ARG A 168 -13.38 -18.46 -21.46
C ARG A 168 -12.92 -18.13 -22.87
N LYS A 169 -11.69 -17.63 -23.06
CA LYS A 169 -11.15 -17.30 -24.39
C LYS A 169 -10.55 -18.51 -25.10
N SER A 170 -10.25 -19.58 -24.36
CA SER A 170 -9.71 -20.83 -24.91
C SER A 170 -10.78 -21.86 -25.30
N VAL A 171 -12.04 -21.60 -24.96
CA VAL A 171 -13.23 -22.36 -25.39
C VAL A 171 -13.86 -21.64 -26.56
#